data_AF-A0A550H6Q7-F1
#
_entry.id   AF-A0A550H6Q7-F1
#
_cell.length_a   1.000
_cell.length_b   1.000
_cell.length_c   1.000
_cell.angle_alpha   90.00
_cell.angle_beta   90.00
_cell.angle_gamma   90.00
#
_symmetry.space_group_name_H-M   'P 1'
#
loop_
_entity.id
_entity.type
_entity.pdbx_description
1 polymer ?
#
loop_
_entity_poly.entity_id
_entity_poly.type
_entity_poly.pdbx_seq_one_letter_code
_entity_poly.pdbx_strand_id
1 'polypeptide(L)'
;MGAPSFEEIKEIIEFRLNQVFELLNEFEFEVNTCTPNELYDYLTGENFRDSKITFRDRLGNEYLLLHSIIEISELKDAGVEINTKTIMTTPKEVLYGAHLKAMDYELGYSMILEDFYWLKHRLAYLVRDIKNDKDFPESLKEQATEIYESFSDYKEI
;
A
#
# COMPACT_ATOMS: atom_id res chain seq x y z
N MET A 1 20.21 -4.75 4.77
CA MET A 1 19.94 -5.59 5.96
C MET A 1 18.62 -6.28 5.71
N GLY A 2 18.51 -7.59 5.97
CA GLY A 2 17.25 -8.32 5.83
C GLY A 2 16.21 -7.87 6.87
N ALA A 3 14.96 -8.31 6.69
CA ALA A 3 13.94 -8.12 7.72
C ALA A 3 14.37 -8.85 9.01
N PRO A 4 14.12 -8.27 10.21
CA PRO A 4 14.29 -8.97 11.48
C PRO A 4 13.34 -10.16 11.54
N SER A 5 13.59 -11.13 12.43
CA SER A 5 12.65 -12.24 12.59
C SER A 5 11.31 -11.75 13.13
N PHE A 6 10.23 -12.48 12.84
CA PHE A 6 8.90 -12.12 13.31
C PHE A 6 8.84 -11.95 14.83
N GLU A 7 9.44 -12.87 15.58
CA GLU A 7 9.45 -12.82 17.06
C GLU A 7 10.11 -11.55 17.62
N GLU A 8 11.12 -11.02 16.96
CA GLU A 8 11.81 -9.80 17.40
C GLU A 8 11.00 -8.52 17.14
N ILE A 9 10.07 -8.55 16.17
CA ILE A 9 9.36 -7.37 15.69
C ILE A 9 7.85 -7.43 15.92
N LYS A 10 7.33 -8.56 16.40
CA LYS A 10 5.89 -8.80 16.57
C LYS A 10 5.19 -7.70 17.37
N GLU A 11 5.72 -7.33 18.53
CA GLU A 11 5.11 -6.29 19.39
C GLU A 11 5.09 -4.93 18.69
N ILE A 12 6.12 -4.62 17.89
CA ILE A 12 6.18 -3.38 17.11
C ILE A 12 5.13 -3.42 15.99
N ILE A 13 4.98 -4.57 15.31
CA ILE A 13 3.94 -4.74 14.29
C ILE A 13 2.54 -4.57 14.91
N GLU A 14 2.27 -5.24 16.03
CA GLU A 14 1.00 -5.13 16.76
C GLU A 14 0.69 -3.68 17.14
N PHE A 15 1.66 -2.98 17.72
CA PHE A 15 1.52 -1.57 18.07
C PHE A 15 1.19 -0.71 16.84
N ARG A 16 1.96 -0.88 15.76
CA ARG A 16 1.80 -0.10 14.52
C ARG A 16 0.49 -0.39 13.80
N LEU A 17 0.02 -1.64 13.82
CA LEU A 17 -1.29 -2.01 13.29
C LEU A 17 -2.41 -1.30 14.02
N ASN A 18 -2.39 -1.29 15.35
CA ASN A 18 -3.41 -0.62 16.15
C ASN A 18 -3.48 0.87 15.84
N GLN A 19 -2.32 1.55 15.69
CA GLN A 19 -2.30 2.97 15.31
C GLN A 19 -3.00 3.23 13.97
N VAL A 20 -2.77 2.37 12.97
CA VAL A 20 -3.41 2.53 11.66
C VAL A 20 -4.90 2.17 11.71
N PHE A 21 -5.30 1.16 12.47
CA PHE A 21 -6.72 0.81 12.61
C PHE A 21 -7.51 1.91 13.34
N GLU A 22 -6.93 2.53 14.36
CA GLU A 22 -7.52 3.70 15.02
C GLU A 22 -7.71 4.84 14.02
N LEU A 23 -6.67 5.16 13.23
CA LEU A 23 -6.73 6.17 12.18
C LEU A 23 -7.80 5.87 11.12
N LEU A 24 -7.84 4.65 10.60
CA LEU A 24 -8.82 4.23 9.58
C LEU A 24 -10.25 4.30 10.11
N ASN A 25 -10.45 3.95 11.39
CA ASN A 25 -11.74 4.06 12.05
C ASN A 25 -12.18 5.53 12.21
N GLU A 26 -11.25 6.47 12.47
CA GLU A 26 -11.55 7.91 12.48
C GLU A 26 -12.01 8.43 11.11
N PHE A 27 -11.52 7.83 10.02
CA PHE A 27 -11.94 8.12 8.65
C PHE A 27 -13.16 7.31 8.18
N GLU A 28 -13.81 6.56 9.08
CA GLU A 28 -14.96 5.68 8.76
C GLU A 28 -14.66 4.68 7.63
N PHE A 29 -13.39 4.28 7.49
CA PHE A 29 -12.99 3.25 6.53
C PHE A 29 -13.21 1.85 7.13
N GLU A 30 -14.08 1.05 6.51
CA GLU A 30 -14.32 -0.33 6.91
C GLU A 30 -13.15 -1.24 6.49
N VAL A 31 -12.18 -1.42 7.39
CA VAL A 31 -11.01 -2.25 7.13
C VAL A 31 -11.27 -3.73 7.44
N ASN A 32 -10.97 -4.61 6.48
CA ASN A 32 -10.80 -6.03 6.72
C ASN A 32 -9.45 -6.26 7.39
N THR A 33 -9.46 -6.22 8.72
CA THR A 33 -8.26 -6.21 9.56
C THR A 33 -7.29 -7.33 9.20
N CYS A 34 -6.00 -7.02 9.17
CA CYS A 34 -4.93 -8.00 9.06
C CYS A 34 -4.26 -8.26 10.41
N THR A 35 -3.81 -9.50 10.58
CA THR A 35 -3.04 -9.93 11.75
C THR A 35 -1.57 -9.51 11.62
N PRO A 36 -0.81 -9.46 12.72
CA PRO A 36 0.63 -9.23 12.67
C PRO A 36 1.39 -10.20 11.76
N ASN A 37 0.97 -11.47 11.73
CA ASN A 37 1.55 -12.51 10.85
C ASN A 37 1.28 -12.19 9.39
N GLU A 38 0.02 -11.88 9.04
CA GLU A 38 -0.37 -11.54 7.67
C GLU A 38 0.41 -10.32 7.16
N LEU A 39 0.53 -9.27 7.99
CA LEU A 39 1.32 -8.10 7.62
C LEU A 39 2.80 -8.46 7.46
N TYR A 40 3.40 -9.18 8.41
CA TYR A 40 4.80 -9.58 8.30
C TYR A 40 5.07 -10.42 7.05
N ASP A 41 4.24 -11.42 6.78
CA ASP A 41 4.37 -12.29 5.62
C ASP A 41 4.21 -11.52 4.31
N TYR A 42 3.24 -10.61 4.23
CA TYR A 42 3.05 -9.77 3.05
C TYR A 42 4.24 -8.83 2.81
N LEU A 43 4.79 -8.22 3.87
CA LEU A 43 5.91 -7.29 3.77
C LEU A 43 7.26 -7.97 3.48
N THR A 44 7.42 -9.24 3.86
CA THR A 44 8.65 -10.02 3.67
C THR A 44 8.58 -11.03 2.53
N GLY A 45 7.39 -11.20 1.95
CA GLY A 45 7.11 -12.17 0.90
C GLY A 45 7.83 -11.92 -0.42
N GLU A 46 7.76 -12.92 -1.28
CA GLU A 46 8.31 -12.87 -2.63
C GLU A 46 7.59 -11.81 -3.46
N ASN A 47 8.36 -11.01 -4.20
CA ASN A 47 7.85 -9.97 -5.06
C ASN A 47 8.44 -10.11 -6.47
N PHE A 48 7.60 -9.99 -7.50
CA PHE A 48 8.03 -10.02 -8.90
C PHE A 48 8.63 -8.68 -9.37
N ARG A 49 8.43 -7.60 -8.59
CA ARG A 49 9.07 -6.29 -8.80
C ARG A 49 10.33 -6.17 -7.95
N ASP A 50 11.39 -5.67 -8.56
CA ASP A 50 12.60 -5.24 -7.86
C ASP A 50 12.34 -3.92 -7.10
N SER A 51 11.60 -4.01 -6.01
CA SER A 51 11.34 -2.88 -5.12
C SER A 51 12.58 -2.57 -4.28
N LYS A 52 12.99 -1.29 -4.27
CA LYS A 52 14.01 -0.79 -3.33
C LYS A 52 13.43 -0.46 -1.95
N ILE A 53 12.11 -0.41 -1.81
CA ILE A 53 11.44 -0.15 -0.53
C ILE A 53 11.59 -1.39 0.34
N THR A 54 12.26 -1.21 1.48
CA THR A 54 12.54 -2.29 2.42
C THR A 54 11.39 -2.50 3.41
N PHE A 55 11.41 -3.64 4.11
CA PHE A 55 10.52 -3.88 5.25
C PHE A 55 10.53 -2.73 6.27
N ARG A 56 11.70 -2.19 6.60
CA ARG A 56 11.83 -1.09 7.57
C ARG A 56 11.23 0.21 7.05
N ASP A 57 11.32 0.47 5.75
CA ASP A 57 10.69 1.64 5.15
C ASP A 57 9.17 1.53 5.24
N ARG A 58 8.60 0.36 4.91
CA ARG A 58 7.15 0.13 4.99
C ARG A 58 6.63 0.18 6.42
N LEU A 59 7.31 -0.45 7.38
CA LEU A 59 6.88 -0.44 8.78
C LEU A 59 7.12 0.90 9.46
N GLY A 60 8.16 1.63 9.07
CA GLY A 60 8.58 2.89 9.70
C GLY A 60 7.82 4.12 9.21
N ASN A 61 7.44 4.16 7.93
CA ASN A 61 6.72 5.27 7.31
C ASN A 61 5.20 5.06 7.44
N GLU A 62 4.48 6.05 7.96
CA GLU A 62 3.03 5.95 8.20
C GLU A 62 2.22 5.75 6.92
N TYR A 63 2.55 6.48 5.85
CA TYR A 63 1.85 6.38 4.57
C TYR A 63 2.06 5.02 3.92
N LEU A 64 3.29 4.50 3.91
CA LEU A 64 3.58 3.18 3.35
C LEU A 64 2.95 2.04 4.16
N LEU A 65 2.85 2.21 5.49
CA LEU A 65 2.19 1.24 6.34
C LEU A 65 0.68 1.24 6.11
N LEU A 66 0.06 2.43 6.10
CA LEU A 66 -1.35 2.62 5.76
C LEU A 66 -1.68 1.97 4.41
N HIS A 67 -0.88 2.30 3.38
CA HIS A 67 -0.99 1.72 2.05
C HIS A 67 -0.95 0.18 2.10
N SER A 68 0.03 -0.38 2.79
CA SER A 68 0.18 -1.84 2.88
C SER A 68 -1.02 -2.51 3.57
N ILE A 69 -1.60 -1.88 4.60
CA ILE A 69 -2.75 -2.42 5.33
C ILE A 69 -4.02 -2.36 4.48
N ILE A 70 -4.25 -1.25 3.75
CA ILE A 70 -5.38 -1.13 2.84
C ILE A 70 -5.24 -2.13 1.68
N GLU A 71 -4.06 -2.30 1.10
CA GLU A 71 -3.82 -3.33 0.08
C GLU A 71 -4.23 -4.72 0.60
N ILE A 72 -3.79 -5.07 1.81
CA ILE A 72 -4.14 -6.35 2.42
C ILE A 72 -5.66 -6.47 2.63
N SER A 73 -6.32 -5.41 3.09
CA SER A 73 -7.78 -5.39 3.26
C SER A 73 -8.50 -5.70 1.96
N GLU A 74 -8.18 -4.97 0.89
CA GLU A 74 -8.79 -5.14 -0.44
C GLU A 74 -8.51 -6.52 -1.03
N LEU A 75 -7.30 -7.05 -0.83
CA LEU A 75 -6.96 -8.43 -1.22
C LEU A 75 -7.83 -9.45 -0.49
N LYS A 76 -8.03 -9.29 0.83
CA LYS A 76 -8.89 -10.16 1.63
C LYS A 76 -10.35 -10.06 1.19
N ASP A 77 -10.84 -8.88 0.87
CA ASP A 77 -12.20 -8.67 0.34
C ASP A 77 -12.40 -9.31 -1.04
N ALA A 78 -11.34 -9.38 -1.83
CA ALA A 78 -11.30 -10.16 -3.08
C ALA A 78 -11.15 -11.69 -2.85
N GLY A 79 -11.11 -12.15 -1.60
CA GLY A 79 -10.99 -13.56 -1.24
C GLY A 79 -9.57 -14.12 -1.33
N VAL A 80 -8.55 -13.26 -1.34
CA VAL A 80 -7.14 -13.66 -1.41
C VAL A 80 -6.62 -13.98 -0.01
N GLU A 81 -5.97 -15.13 0.14
CA GLU A 81 -5.24 -15.48 1.37
C GLU A 81 -3.90 -14.75 1.44
N ILE A 82 -3.60 -14.20 2.61
CA ILE A 82 -2.40 -13.38 2.83
C ILE A 82 -1.28 -14.22 3.42
N ASN A 83 -0.17 -14.32 2.68
CA ASN A 83 1.03 -15.07 3.04
C ASN A 83 2.23 -14.56 2.20
N THR A 84 3.39 -15.20 2.39
CA THR A 84 4.65 -14.82 1.71
C THR A 84 4.64 -14.97 0.18
N LYS A 85 3.61 -15.58 -0.40
CA LYS A 85 3.47 -15.78 -1.85
C LYS A 85 2.31 -14.99 -2.46
N THR A 86 1.59 -14.18 -1.67
CA THR A 86 0.41 -13.44 -2.13
C THR A 86 0.71 -12.62 -3.38
N ILE A 87 1.78 -11.83 -3.38
CA ILE A 87 2.17 -10.98 -4.52
C ILE A 87 2.48 -11.80 -5.78
N MET A 88 3.05 -12.99 -5.63
CA MET A 88 3.42 -13.86 -6.75
C MET A 88 2.25 -14.64 -7.34
N THR A 89 1.26 -14.98 -6.51
CA THR A 89 0.17 -15.90 -6.88
C THR A 89 -1.15 -15.20 -7.21
N THR A 90 -1.32 -13.97 -6.75
CA THR A 90 -2.53 -13.17 -7.02
C THR A 90 -2.54 -12.70 -8.48
N PRO A 91 -3.70 -12.78 -9.18
CA PRO A 91 -3.85 -12.18 -10.51
C PRO A 91 -3.47 -10.70 -10.50
N LYS A 92 -2.80 -10.23 -11.56
CA LYS A 92 -2.28 -8.86 -11.62
C LYS A 92 -3.40 -7.84 -11.48
N GLU A 93 -4.53 -8.07 -12.13
CA GLU A 93 -5.70 -7.20 -12.05
C GLU A 93 -6.18 -7.00 -10.60
N VAL A 94 -6.20 -8.06 -9.81
CA VAL A 94 -6.62 -7.99 -8.39
C VAL A 94 -5.56 -7.27 -7.56
N LEU A 95 -4.29 -7.64 -7.72
CA LEU A 95 -3.19 -7.05 -6.97
C LEU A 95 -3.03 -5.55 -7.24
N TYR A 96 -3.08 -5.16 -8.51
CA TYR A 96 -2.99 -3.75 -8.91
C TYR A 96 -4.25 -2.97 -8.58
N GLY A 97 -5.43 -3.60 -8.61
CA GLY A 97 -6.66 -2.97 -8.14
C GLY A 97 -6.56 -2.59 -6.65
N ALA A 98 -6.12 -3.52 -5.81
CA ALA A 98 -5.84 -3.28 -4.39
C ALA A 98 -4.77 -2.19 -4.21
N HIS A 99 -3.69 -2.22 -5.00
CA HIS A 99 -2.65 -1.20 -4.98
C HIS A 99 -3.18 0.21 -5.28
N LEU A 100 -3.99 0.37 -6.32
CA LEU A 100 -4.56 1.66 -6.69
C LEU A 100 -5.54 2.17 -5.65
N LYS A 101 -6.34 1.28 -5.06
CA LYS A 101 -7.24 1.64 -3.96
C LYS A 101 -6.45 2.14 -2.75
N ALA A 102 -5.41 1.42 -2.35
CA ALA A 102 -4.52 1.86 -1.28
C ALA A 102 -3.82 3.20 -1.58
N MET A 103 -3.37 3.40 -2.83
CA MET A 103 -2.74 4.65 -3.26
C MET A 103 -3.70 5.83 -3.13
N ASP A 104 -4.96 5.67 -3.53
CA ASP A 104 -5.97 6.73 -3.45
C ASP A 104 -6.15 7.22 -2.00
N TYR A 105 -6.29 6.30 -1.04
CA TYR A 105 -6.35 6.64 0.39
C TYR A 105 -5.02 7.21 0.93
N GLU A 106 -3.88 6.68 0.51
CA GLU A 106 -2.57 7.17 0.90
C GLU A 106 -2.39 8.65 0.50
N LEU A 107 -2.75 8.98 -0.75
CA LEU A 107 -2.69 10.34 -1.28
C LEU A 107 -3.70 11.25 -0.57
N GLY A 108 -4.94 10.79 -0.38
CA GLY A 108 -5.97 11.51 0.37
C GLY A 108 -5.54 11.82 1.81
N TYR A 109 -4.94 10.86 2.51
CA TYR A 109 -4.41 11.05 3.85
C TYR A 109 -3.26 12.07 3.87
N SER A 110 -2.33 11.98 2.91
CA SER A 110 -1.25 12.98 2.79
C SER A 110 -1.76 14.39 2.52
N MET A 111 -2.88 14.54 1.79
CA MET A 111 -3.53 15.83 1.61
C MET A 111 -4.14 16.38 2.90
N ILE A 112 -4.80 15.54 3.70
CA ILE A 112 -5.39 15.95 4.99
C ILE A 112 -4.30 16.49 5.92
N LEU A 113 -3.12 15.88 5.89
CA LEU A 113 -1.95 16.34 6.66
C LEU A 113 -1.16 17.48 6.00
N GLU A 114 -1.60 17.95 4.83
CA GLU A 114 -0.90 18.95 4.01
C GLU A 114 0.56 18.57 3.65
N ASP A 115 0.86 17.26 3.58
CA ASP A 115 2.16 16.73 3.17
C ASP A 115 2.27 16.65 1.64
N PHE A 116 2.31 17.83 1.02
CA PHE A 116 2.42 17.94 -0.44
C PHE A 116 3.73 17.38 -0.99
N TYR A 117 4.77 17.26 -0.16
CA TYR A 117 6.02 16.61 -0.55
C TYR A 117 5.77 15.12 -0.82
N TRP A 118 5.12 14.43 0.12
CA TRP A 118 4.76 13.03 -0.05
C TRP A 118 3.82 12.83 -1.23
N LEU A 119 2.77 13.65 -1.33
CA LEU A 119 1.80 13.62 -2.43
C LEU A 119 2.49 13.70 -3.80
N LYS A 120 3.33 14.72 -4.00
CA LYS A 120 4.08 14.92 -5.25
C LYS A 120 5.02 13.77 -5.57
N HIS A 121 5.68 13.24 -4.54
CA HIS A 121 6.56 12.09 -4.69
C HIS A 121 5.78 10.87 -5.19
N ARG A 122 4.66 10.53 -4.55
CA ARG A 122 3.86 9.35 -4.89
C ARG A 122 3.13 9.45 -6.22
N LEU A 123 2.63 10.63 -6.58
CA LEU A 123 2.08 10.87 -7.92
C LEU A 123 3.13 10.65 -9.02
N ALA A 124 4.38 11.04 -8.79
CA ALA A 124 5.46 10.76 -9.75
C ALA A 124 5.74 9.25 -9.88
N TYR A 125 5.60 8.48 -8.80
CA TYR A 125 5.67 7.02 -8.84
C TYR A 125 4.51 6.42 -9.65
N LEU A 126 3.28 6.86 -9.41
CA LEU A 126 2.10 6.39 -10.14
C LEU A 126 2.24 6.60 -11.65
N VAL A 127 2.66 7.81 -12.08
CA VAL A 127 2.91 8.11 -13.50
C VAL A 127 3.99 7.21 -14.09
N ARG A 128 5.03 6.88 -13.33
CA ARG A 128 6.10 5.99 -13.78
C ARG A 128 5.58 4.56 -13.94
N ASP A 129 4.78 4.09 -13.00
CA ASP A 129 4.21 2.75 -13.03
C ASP A 129 3.26 2.59 -14.24
N ILE A 130 2.36 3.54 -14.48
CA ILE A 130 1.48 3.54 -15.67
C ILE A 130 2.26 3.47 -16.99
N LYS A 131 3.40 4.17 -17.07
CA LYS A 131 4.18 4.30 -18.31
C LYS A 131 5.15 3.15 -18.56
N ASN A 132 5.78 2.64 -17.50
CA ASN A 132 6.99 1.83 -17.62
C ASN A 132 6.84 0.44 -17.00
N ASP A 133 5.82 0.18 -16.19
CA ASP A 133 5.65 -1.14 -15.60
C ASP A 133 4.95 -2.09 -16.58
N LYS A 134 5.69 -3.11 -17.00
CA LYS A 134 5.25 -4.14 -17.96
C LYS A 134 4.16 -5.08 -17.41
N ASP A 135 4.05 -5.19 -16.08
CA ASP A 135 3.12 -6.05 -15.38
C ASP A 135 1.83 -5.28 -14.99
N PHE A 136 1.77 -3.97 -15.28
CA PHE A 136 0.61 -3.12 -15.02
C PHE A 136 -0.54 -3.46 -15.98
N PRO A 137 -1.72 -3.88 -15.48
CA PRO A 137 -2.84 -4.25 -16.34
C PRO A 137 -3.41 -3.06 -17.12
N GLU A 138 -3.62 -3.24 -18.43
CA GLU A 138 -4.19 -2.20 -19.30
C GLU A 138 -5.59 -1.74 -18.82
N SER A 139 -6.39 -2.68 -18.31
CA SER A 139 -7.74 -2.44 -17.79
C SER A 139 -7.78 -1.47 -16.60
N LEU A 140 -6.67 -1.24 -15.92
CA LEU A 140 -6.59 -0.39 -14.74
C LEU A 140 -5.97 0.99 -15.01
N LYS A 141 -5.53 1.25 -16.25
CA LYS A 141 -4.89 2.54 -16.58
C LYS A 141 -5.84 3.73 -16.46
N GLU A 142 -7.11 3.53 -16.77
CA GLU A 142 -8.14 4.57 -16.63
C GLU A 142 -8.28 4.97 -15.15
N GLN A 143 -8.53 3.99 -14.28
CA GLN A 143 -8.59 4.22 -12.83
C GLN A 143 -7.33 4.90 -12.27
N ALA A 144 -6.15 4.44 -12.69
CA ALA A 144 -4.88 5.04 -12.26
C ALA A 144 -4.72 6.50 -12.74
N THR A 145 -5.26 6.81 -13.92
CA THR A 145 -5.26 8.17 -14.47
C THR A 145 -6.23 9.06 -13.70
N GLU A 146 -7.44 8.56 -13.38
CA GLU A 146 -8.43 9.28 -12.56
C GLU A 146 -7.87 9.65 -11.17
N ILE A 147 -7.16 8.72 -10.53
CA ILE A 147 -6.46 9.01 -9.27
C ILE A 147 -5.43 10.13 -9.51
N TYR A 148 -4.57 10.00 -10.52
CA TYR A 148 -3.56 11.02 -10.80
C TYR A 148 -4.16 12.42 -11.00
N GLU A 149 -5.25 12.51 -11.78
CA GLU A 149 -5.94 13.77 -12.07
C GLU A 149 -6.62 14.37 -10.83
N SER A 150 -7.20 13.54 -9.96
CA SER A 150 -7.85 13.98 -8.71
C SER A 150 -6.89 14.72 -7.77
N PHE A 151 -5.59 14.41 -7.85
CA PHE A 151 -4.55 15.00 -7.02
C PHE A 151 -3.60 15.93 -7.79
N SER A 152 -3.75 16.09 -9.12
CA SER A 152 -2.75 16.78 -9.94
C SER A 152 -2.62 18.27 -9.67
N ASP A 153 -3.72 18.91 -9.26
CA ASP A 153 -3.77 20.35 -9.00
C ASP A 153 -2.94 20.76 -7.78
N TYR A 154 -2.68 19.81 -6.87
CA TYR A 154 -1.90 20.02 -5.65
C TYR A 154 -0.40 19.81 -5.85
N LYS A 155 0.04 19.44 -7.06
CA LYS A 155 1.44 19.17 -7.39
C LYS A 155 2.30 20.44 -7.51
N GLU A 156 1.65 21.58 -7.77
CA GLU A 156 2.29 22.88 -8.01
C GLU A 156 2.25 23.83 -6.81
N ILE A 157 1.61 23.40 -5.71
CA ILE A 157 1.63 24.08 -4.41
C ILE A 157 2.96 23.77 -3.70
#